data_AF-A0A6V7I007-F1
#
_entry.id   AF-A0A6V7I007-F1
#
_cell.length_a   1.000
_cell.length_b   1.000
_cell.length_c   1.000
_cell.angle_alpha   90.00
_cell.angle_beta   90.00
_cell.angle_gamma   90.00
#
_symmetry.space_group_name_H-M   'P 1'
#
loop_
_entity.id
_entity.type
_entity.pdbx_description
1 polymer ?
#
loop_
_entity_poly.entity_id
_entity_poly.type
_entity_poly.pdbx_seq_one_letter_code
_entity_poly.pdbx_strand_id
1 'polypeptide(L)'
;ESWQNIMLDCSYRAYEVKCDARSDDADKPSCGNDIAFPYFISFYVLCSFLIINLFVAVIMDNFDYLTRDWSILGPHHLDEFIRLWSEYDPDAKGRIKHLDVVTLLRKISPPLGFGKLCPHRVACKRLVSMNMPLNSDGTVLFNATLFAVVRTSLKIKTEGNIDEANASLRAVIKKIWKRTSPKLLDQVVPPPGVDDEVTVGKFYATFLIQDYFRRFKKRKEQEMREGDKDCHNTVTLQAGLRTLHEAGPELKRAISGNLEELSDDNPPPMHR
;
A
#
# COMPACT_ATOMS: atom_id res chain seq x y z
N GLU A 1 0.39 -44.05 -30.10
CA GLU A 1 -0.05 -43.82 -31.49
C GLU A 1 -0.34 -45.17 -32.15
N SER A 2 -1.34 -45.25 -33.03
CA SER A 2 -1.80 -46.49 -33.72
C SER A 2 -2.08 -47.71 -32.83
N TRP A 3 -2.59 -47.50 -31.62
CA TRP A 3 -2.93 -48.58 -30.67
C TRP A 3 -3.98 -49.54 -31.24
N GLN A 4 -4.84 -49.06 -32.13
CA GLN A 4 -5.83 -49.87 -32.81
C GLN A 4 -5.19 -50.92 -33.72
N ASN A 5 -4.09 -50.61 -34.41
CA ASN A 5 -3.41 -51.58 -35.27
C ASN A 5 -2.75 -52.67 -34.42
N ILE A 6 -2.11 -52.27 -33.31
CA ILE A 6 -1.50 -53.20 -32.35
C ILE A 6 -2.57 -54.11 -31.73
N MET A 7 -3.73 -53.56 -31.38
CA MET A 7 -4.86 -54.34 -30.89
C MET A 7 -5.33 -55.38 -31.92
N LEU A 8 -5.38 -55.01 -33.21
CA LEU A 8 -5.75 -55.92 -34.28
C LEU A 8 -4.70 -57.02 -34.51
N ASP A 9 -3.42 -56.69 -34.41
CA ASP A 9 -2.31 -57.64 -34.51
C ASP A 9 -2.28 -58.63 -33.33
N CYS A 10 -2.92 -58.29 -32.20
CA CYS A 10 -3.11 -59.18 -31.05
C CYS A 10 -4.49 -59.90 -31.03
N SER A 11 -5.43 -59.53 -31.89
CA SER A 11 -6.78 -60.10 -31.94
C SER A 11 -6.80 -61.47 -32.64
N TYR A 12 -7.79 -62.33 -32.35
CA TYR A 12 -7.87 -63.61 -33.02
C TYR A 12 -8.28 -63.41 -34.48
N ARG A 13 -7.31 -63.54 -35.39
CA ARG A 13 -7.52 -63.50 -36.84
C ARG A 13 -6.82 -64.68 -37.47
N ALA A 14 -7.63 -65.61 -37.96
CA ALA A 14 -7.14 -66.83 -38.59
C ALA A 14 -6.23 -66.48 -39.78
N TYR A 15 -5.04 -67.06 -39.81
CA TYR A 15 -4.02 -66.93 -40.87
C TYR A 15 -3.38 -65.54 -41.05
N GLU A 16 -3.88 -64.49 -40.39
CA GLU A 16 -3.26 -63.15 -40.39
C GLU A 16 -2.25 -62.98 -39.25
N VAL A 17 -2.61 -63.41 -38.03
CA VAL A 17 -1.74 -63.30 -36.84
C VAL A 17 -0.99 -64.61 -36.63
N LYS A 18 0.21 -64.70 -37.21
CA LYS A 18 1.04 -65.92 -37.18
C LYS A 18 1.77 -66.11 -35.86
N CYS A 19 1.84 -67.36 -35.42
CA CYS A 19 2.69 -67.77 -34.31
C CYS A 19 4.17 -67.72 -34.69
N ASP A 20 5.05 -67.49 -33.71
CA ASP A 20 6.49 -67.65 -33.90
C ASP A 20 6.80 -69.12 -34.22
N ALA A 21 7.67 -69.36 -35.21
CA ALA A 21 8.09 -70.69 -35.64
C ALA A 21 8.86 -71.47 -34.55
N ARG A 22 9.36 -70.79 -33.52
CA ARG A 22 10.02 -71.41 -32.35
C ARG A 22 9.06 -71.70 -31.20
N SER A 23 7.78 -71.35 -31.33
CA SER A 23 6.75 -71.59 -30.31
C SER A 23 6.22 -73.02 -30.41
N ASP A 24 5.84 -73.61 -29.27
CA ASP A 24 5.11 -74.89 -29.22
C ASP A 24 3.75 -74.82 -29.94
N ASP A 25 3.27 -73.60 -30.22
CA ASP A 25 2.02 -73.30 -30.91
C ASP A 25 2.20 -72.93 -32.39
N ALA A 26 3.37 -73.18 -32.99
CA ALA A 26 3.70 -72.80 -34.37
C ALA A 26 2.70 -73.32 -35.42
N ASP A 27 2.09 -74.49 -35.17
CA ASP A 27 1.13 -75.12 -36.09
C ASP A 27 -0.33 -74.62 -35.90
N LYS A 28 -0.58 -73.72 -34.94
CA LYS A 28 -1.92 -73.15 -34.72
C LYS A 28 -2.28 -72.13 -35.82
N PRO A 29 -3.56 -72.04 -36.20
CA PRO A 29 -4.01 -71.14 -37.27
C PRO A 29 -3.92 -69.64 -36.88
N SER A 30 -3.81 -69.32 -35.59
CA SER A 30 -3.60 -67.96 -35.09
C SER A 30 -3.04 -67.99 -33.66
N CYS A 31 -2.18 -67.03 -33.34
CA CYS A 31 -1.68 -66.79 -31.97
C CYS A 31 -2.40 -65.65 -31.23
N GLY A 32 -3.33 -64.96 -31.90
CA GLY A 32 -4.09 -63.85 -31.30
C GLY A 32 -5.23 -64.33 -30.41
N ASN A 33 -5.70 -63.44 -29.52
CA ASN A 33 -6.83 -63.72 -28.62
C ASN A 33 -7.75 -62.48 -28.56
N ASP A 34 -9.06 -62.71 -28.63
CA ASP A 34 -10.08 -61.65 -28.56
C ASP A 34 -10.10 -60.91 -27.21
N ILE A 35 -9.42 -61.41 -26.18
CA ILE A 35 -9.16 -60.66 -24.95
C ILE A 35 -8.35 -59.37 -25.19
N ALA A 36 -7.67 -59.26 -26.34
CA ALA A 36 -6.99 -58.04 -26.76
C ALA A 36 -7.94 -56.83 -26.80
N PHE A 37 -9.19 -56.99 -27.24
CA PHE A 37 -10.17 -55.90 -27.31
C PHE A 37 -10.45 -55.27 -25.93
N PRO A 38 -10.94 -56.02 -24.91
CA PRO A 38 -11.16 -55.45 -23.59
C PRO A 38 -9.87 -54.99 -22.91
N TYR A 39 -8.72 -55.64 -23.17
CA TYR A 39 -7.42 -55.21 -22.62
C TYR A 39 -7.00 -53.82 -23.13
N PHE A 40 -6.93 -53.62 -24.44
CA PHE A 40 -6.48 -52.35 -25.02
C PHE A 40 -7.47 -51.22 -24.78
N ILE A 41 -8.78 -51.49 -24.85
CA ILE A 41 -9.81 -50.48 -24.57
C ILE A 41 -9.76 -50.05 -23.10
N SER A 42 -9.71 -51.00 -22.15
CA SER A 42 -9.63 -50.66 -20.72
C SER A 42 -8.34 -49.93 -20.39
N PHE A 43 -7.20 -50.37 -20.94
CA PHE A 43 -5.92 -49.68 -20.77
C PHE A 43 -5.96 -48.24 -21.29
N TYR A 44 -6.54 -48.01 -22.48
CA TYR A 44 -6.64 -46.67 -23.06
C TYR A 44 -7.54 -45.75 -22.21
N VAL A 45 -8.69 -46.25 -21.73
CA VAL A 45 -9.60 -45.51 -20.87
C VAL A 45 -8.93 -45.18 -19.53
N LEU A 46 -8.28 -46.15 -18.88
CA LEU A 46 -7.57 -45.95 -17.62
C LEU A 46 -6.40 -44.98 -17.77
N CYS A 47 -5.59 -45.14 -18.82
CA CYS A 47 -4.46 -44.25 -19.10
C CYS A 47 -4.92 -42.82 -19.38
N SER A 48 -5.97 -42.65 -20.20
CA SER A 48 -6.56 -41.33 -20.48
C SER A 48 -7.10 -40.68 -19.21
N PHE A 49 -7.79 -41.45 -18.35
CA PHE A 49 -8.28 -40.98 -17.06
C PHE A 49 -7.12 -40.53 -16.14
N LEU A 50 -6.05 -41.30 -16.06
CA LEU A 50 -4.86 -40.93 -15.27
C LEU A 50 -4.17 -39.67 -15.83
N ILE A 51 -4.01 -39.56 -17.15
CA ILE A 51 -3.40 -38.39 -17.79
C ILE A 51 -4.25 -37.13 -17.54
N ILE A 52 -5.58 -37.21 -17.69
CA ILE A 52 -6.48 -36.09 -17.41
C ILE A 52 -6.38 -35.69 -15.94
N ASN A 53 -6.42 -36.65 -15.00
CA ASN A 53 -6.32 -36.34 -13.58
C ASN A 53 -4.95 -35.74 -13.20
N LEU A 54 -3.86 -36.20 -13.84
CA LEU A 54 -2.54 -35.61 -13.68
C LEU A 54 -2.52 -34.18 -14.21
N PHE A 55 -3.12 -33.92 -15.37
CA PHE A 55 -3.22 -32.57 -15.94
C PHE A 55 -4.03 -31.63 -15.05
N VAL A 56 -5.17 -32.10 -14.52
CA VAL A 56 -5.99 -31.33 -13.57
C VAL A 56 -5.19 -31.04 -12.29
N ALA A 57 -4.46 -32.02 -11.74
CA ALA A 57 -3.62 -31.79 -10.57
C ALA A 57 -2.53 -30.73 -10.83
N VAL A 58 -1.81 -30.84 -11.96
CA VAL A 58 -0.80 -29.86 -12.36
C VAL A 58 -1.44 -28.49 -12.57
N ILE A 59 -2.58 -28.40 -13.25
CA ILE A 59 -3.28 -27.13 -13.42
C ILE A 59 -3.72 -26.57 -12.09
N MET A 60 -4.31 -27.34 -11.18
CA MET A 60 -4.75 -26.85 -9.87
C MET A 60 -3.59 -26.25 -9.06
N ASP A 61 -2.42 -26.89 -9.08
CA ASP A 61 -1.21 -26.37 -8.44
C ASP A 61 -0.68 -25.09 -9.11
N ASN A 62 -0.90 -24.96 -10.43
CA ASN A 62 -0.51 -23.79 -11.21
C ASN A 62 -1.63 -22.75 -11.37
N PHE A 63 -2.85 -23.04 -10.94
CA PHE A 63 -4.03 -22.21 -11.15
C PHE A 63 -3.90 -20.94 -10.33
N ASP A 64 -3.37 -21.06 -9.11
CA ASP A 64 -3.01 -19.95 -8.24
C ASP A 64 -1.92 -19.05 -8.87
N TYR A 65 -1.07 -19.57 -9.76
CA TYR A 65 -0.10 -18.76 -10.50
C TYR A 65 -0.75 -18.05 -11.70
N LEU A 66 -1.57 -18.77 -12.47
CA LEU A 66 -2.16 -18.27 -13.72
C LEU A 66 -3.32 -17.29 -13.51
N THR A 67 -4.11 -17.47 -12.44
CA THR A 67 -5.29 -16.64 -12.15
C THR A 67 -5.06 -15.60 -11.06
N ARG A 68 -3.85 -15.52 -10.50
CA ARG A 68 -3.50 -14.44 -9.59
C ARG A 68 -3.63 -13.12 -10.33
N ASP A 69 -4.55 -12.28 -9.86
CA ASP A 69 -4.64 -10.88 -10.28
C ASP A 69 -3.27 -10.22 -10.10
N TRP A 70 -2.51 -10.11 -11.20
CA TRP A 70 -1.16 -9.51 -11.26
C TRP A 70 -1.11 -8.06 -10.75
N SER A 71 -2.27 -7.46 -10.48
CA SER A 71 -2.44 -6.03 -10.23
C SER A 71 -2.39 -5.62 -8.76
N ILE A 72 -2.40 -6.54 -7.78
CA ILE A 72 -2.54 -6.15 -6.37
C ILE A 72 -1.23 -6.24 -5.58
N LEU A 73 -0.56 -7.40 -5.53
CA LEU A 73 0.72 -7.56 -4.82
C LEU A 73 1.47 -8.85 -5.23
N GLY A 74 2.48 -8.72 -6.10
CA GLY A 74 3.35 -9.84 -6.52
C GLY A 74 4.62 -10.02 -5.68
N PRO A 75 5.33 -11.16 -5.84
CA PRO A 75 6.57 -11.49 -5.09
C PRO A 75 7.71 -10.48 -5.36
N HIS A 76 7.79 -9.94 -6.57
CA HIS A 76 8.79 -8.94 -6.95
C HIS A 76 8.73 -7.66 -6.09
N HIS A 77 7.56 -7.26 -5.59
CA HIS A 77 7.44 -6.13 -4.68
C HIS A 77 8.03 -6.44 -3.29
N LEU A 78 7.92 -7.69 -2.85
CA LEU A 78 8.52 -8.15 -1.59
C LEU A 78 10.05 -8.22 -1.74
N ASP A 79 10.54 -8.71 -2.88
CA ASP A 79 11.96 -8.74 -3.19
C ASP A 79 12.55 -7.31 -3.25
N GLU A 80 11.84 -6.37 -3.87
CA GLU A 80 12.23 -4.95 -3.87
C GLU A 80 12.30 -4.40 -2.43
N PHE A 81 11.31 -4.70 -1.57
CA PHE A 81 11.31 -4.30 -0.17
C PHE A 81 12.51 -4.87 0.58
N ILE A 82 12.79 -6.17 0.44
CA ILE A 82 13.93 -6.85 1.09
C ILE A 82 15.26 -6.22 0.64
N ARG A 83 15.41 -6.00 -0.67
CA ARG A 83 16.60 -5.38 -1.25
C ARG A 83 16.83 -3.96 -0.73
N LEU A 84 15.77 -3.16 -0.63
CA LEU A 84 15.88 -1.80 -0.12
C LEU A 84 16.08 -1.78 1.40
N TRP A 85 15.55 -2.76 2.13
CA TRP A 85 15.80 -2.90 3.57
C TRP A 85 17.28 -3.18 3.87
N SER A 86 17.92 -4.06 3.09
CA SER A 86 19.34 -4.40 3.31
C SER A 86 20.28 -3.21 3.08
N GLU A 87 19.88 -2.18 2.33
CA GLU A 87 20.63 -0.92 2.23
C GLU A 87 20.70 -0.16 3.58
N TYR A 88 19.69 -0.32 4.46
CA TYR A 88 19.64 0.33 5.77
C TYR A 88 20.05 -0.60 6.93
N ASP A 89 20.05 -1.92 6.71
CA ASP A 89 20.49 -2.94 7.67
C ASP A 89 21.54 -3.87 7.05
N PRO A 90 22.76 -3.37 6.76
CA PRO A 90 23.82 -4.14 6.10
C PRO A 90 24.32 -5.31 6.96
N ASP A 91 24.19 -5.20 8.29
CA ASP A 91 24.61 -6.22 9.24
C ASP A 91 23.55 -7.31 9.49
N ALA A 92 22.40 -7.23 8.81
CA ALA A 92 21.26 -8.14 8.98
C ALA A 92 20.80 -8.28 10.46
N LYS A 93 20.76 -7.17 11.19
CA LYS A 93 20.27 -7.13 12.59
C LYS A 93 18.77 -7.39 12.69
N GLY A 94 18.04 -7.28 11.58
CA GLY A 94 16.60 -7.45 11.48
C GLY A 94 15.81 -6.27 12.04
N ARG A 95 16.46 -5.11 12.26
CA ARG A 95 15.84 -3.92 12.84
C ARG A 95 16.51 -2.63 12.35
N ILE A 96 15.71 -1.60 12.10
CA ILE A 96 16.17 -0.26 11.67
C ILE A 96 15.44 0.83 12.47
N LYS A 97 15.92 2.08 12.44
CA LYS A 97 15.22 3.19 13.13
C LYS A 97 13.92 3.52 12.41
N HIS A 98 12.89 3.91 13.17
CA HIS A 98 11.58 4.28 12.62
C HIS A 98 11.63 5.47 11.63
N LEU A 99 12.66 6.31 11.70
CA LEU A 99 12.92 7.40 10.76
C LEU A 99 13.34 6.86 9.39
N ASP A 100 14.22 5.87 9.36
CA ASP A 100 14.73 5.25 8.13
C ASP A 100 13.62 4.51 7.38
N VAL A 101 12.62 3.99 8.10
CA VAL A 101 11.43 3.37 7.50
C VAL A 101 10.67 4.37 6.63
N VAL A 102 10.57 5.64 7.04
CA VAL A 102 9.88 6.67 6.25
C VAL A 102 10.60 6.89 4.93
N THR A 103 11.93 6.98 4.96
CA THR A 103 12.75 7.18 3.77
C THR A 103 12.77 5.93 2.88
N LEU A 104 12.79 4.73 3.47
CA LEU A 104 12.69 3.46 2.76
C LEU A 104 11.35 3.35 2.02
N LEU A 105 10.23 3.59 2.70
CA LEU A 105 8.91 3.49 2.07
C LEU A 105 8.69 4.53 0.96
N ARG A 106 9.39 5.68 1.01
CA ARG A 106 9.39 6.65 -0.09
C ARG A 106 10.23 6.22 -1.31
N LYS A 107 11.23 5.36 -1.12
CA LYS A 107 12.01 4.79 -2.24
C LYS A 107 11.23 3.70 -2.98
N ILE A 108 10.41 2.92 -2.26
CA ILE A 108 9.59 1.84 -2.83
C ILE A 108 8.40 2.40 -3.62
N SER A 109 8.12 1.83 -4.79
CA SER A 109 6.93 2.15 -5.58
C SER A 109 5.63 1.67 -4.90
N PRO A 110 4.49 2.34 -5.11
CA PRO A 110 3.18 1.72 -4.86
C PRO A 110 3.10 0.35 -5.56
N PRO A 111 2.49 -0.70 -4.97
CA PRO A 111 1.47 -0.67 -3.91
C PRO A 111 1.97 -0.84 -2.45
N LEU A 112 3.22 -1.28 -2.22
CA LEU A 112 3.79 -1.40 -0.86
C LEU A 112 4.39 -0.08 -0.37
N GLY A 113 5.00 0.68 -1.26
CA GLY A 113 5.64 1.95 -0.95
C GLY A 113 4.74 3.16 -1.14
N PHE A 114 5.30 4.32 -0.82
CA PHE A 114 4.66 5.62 -0.99
C PHE A 114 5.06 6.29 -2.32
N GLY A 115 6.20 5.90 -2.90
CA GLY A 115 6.81 6.55 -4.05
C GLY A 115 7.50 7.88 -3.71
N LYS A 116 8.44 8.29 -4.58
CA LYS A 116 9.35 9.42 -4.35
C LYS A 116 8.62 10.75 -4.13
N LEU A 117 7.50 10.93 -4.82
CA LEU A 117 6.66 12.14 -4.82
C LEU A 117 5.72 12.25 -3.60
N CYS A 118 5.69 11.27 -2.70
CA CYS A 118 4.79 11.32 -1.56
C CYS A 118 5.15 12.43 -0.56
N PRO A 119 4.22 13.34 -0.22
CA PRO A 119 4.44 14.35 0.81
C PRO A 119 4.62 13.70 2.19
N HIS A 120 5.51 14.27 3.01
CA HIS A 120 5.85 13.75 4.34
C HIS A 120 4.61 13.55 5.23
N ARG A 121 3.65 14.49 5.20
CA ARG A 121 2.41 14.40 6.00
C ARG A 121 1.53 13.21 5.60
N VAL A 122 1.48 12.88 4.31
CA VAL A 122 0.72 11.72 3.80
C VAL A 122 1.41 10.42 4.20
N ALA A 123 2.74 10.37 4.12
CA ALA A 123 3.55 9.25 4.59
C ALA A 123 3.34 8.99 6.10
N CYS A 124 3.43 10.04 6.93
CA CYS A 124 3.15 9.92 8.37
C CYS A 124 1.72 9.43 8.63
N LYS A 125 0.72 9.95 7.91
CA LYS A 125 -0.67 9.48 8.06
C LYS A 125 -0.81 7.98 7.72
N ARG A 126 -0.09 7.50 6.70
CA ARG A 126 -0.06 6.06 6.36
C ARG A 126 0.67 5.23 7.42
N LEU A 127 1.75 5.74 8.01
CA LEU A 127 2.44 5.08 9.12
C LEU A 127 1.57 4.97 10.37
N VAL A 128 0.71 5.97 10.63
CA VAL A 128 -0.29 5.90 11.71
C VAL A 128 -1.23 4.70 11.52
N SER A 129 -1.67 4.45 10.28
CA SER A 129 -2.55 3.30 9.99
C SER A 129 -1.85 1.93 10.01
N MET A 130 -0.51 1.88 9.96
CA MET A 130 0.24 0.62 9.99
C MET A 130 0.42 0.07 11.41
N ASN A 131 0.36 0.93 12.44
CA ASN A 131 0.38 0.60 13.87
C ASN A 131 1.41 -0.49 14.31
N MET A 132 2.59 -0.51 13.67
CA MET A 132 3.64 -1.48 14.03
C MET A 132 4.30 -1.14 15.38
N PRO A 133 4.73 -2.15 16.16
CA PRO A 133 5.36 -1.95 17.47
C PRO A 133 6.70 -1.20 17.33
N LEU A 134 6.97 -0.30 18.27
CA LEU A 134 8.21 0.46 18.37
C LEU A 134 8.98 0.00 19.61
N ASN A 135 10.25 -0.39 19.42
CA ASN A 135 11.12 -0.72 20.54
C ASN A 135 11.53 0.54 21.32
N SER A 136 11.97 0.37 22.57
CA SER A 136 12.40 1.48 23.46
C SER A 136 13.58 2.29 22.92
N ASP A 137 14.41 1.68 22.07
CA ASP A 137 15.53 2.34 21.40
C ASP A 137 15.10 3.11 20.12
N GLY A 138 13.81 3.15 19.81
CA GLY A 138 13.25 3.79 18.61
C GLY A 138 13.46 2.99 17.32
N THR A 139 13.80 1.70 17.42
CA THR A 139 13.87 0.78 16.27
C THR A 139 12.57 0.03 16.05
N VAL A 140 12.39 -0.44 14.82
CA VAL A 140 11.32 -1.35 14.43
C VAL A 140 11.93 -2.59 13.79
N LEU A 141 11.23 -3.72 13.90
CA LEU A 141 11.70 -5.00 13.39
C LEU A 141 11.22 -5.23 11.96
N PHE A 142 12.04 -5.88 11.13
CA PHE A 142 11.74 -6.21 9.74
C PHE A 142 10.40 -6.92 9.57
N ASN A 143 10.19 -8.03 10.29
CA ASN A 143 8.96 -8.82 10.18
C ASN A 143 7.71 -8.02 10.55
N ALA A 144 7.82 -7.17 11.59
CA ALA A 144 6.71 -6.33 12.04
C ALA A 144 6.38 -5.26 11.00
N THR A 145 7.41 -4.61 10.43
CA THR A 145 7.22 -3.60 9.39
C THR A 145 6.69 -4.19 8.10
N LEU A 146 7.26 -5.28 7.60
CA LEU A 146 6.81 -5.93 6.38
C LEU A 146 5.35 -6.38 6.50
N PHE A 147 5.00 -7.04 7.61
CA PHE A 147 3.63 -7.47 7.85
C PHE A 147 2.67 -6.29 7.93
N ALA A 148 3.03 -5.22 8.63
CA ALA A 148 2.20 -4.03 8.75
C ALA A 148 1.94 -3.35 7.40
N VAL A 149 2.97 -3.21 6.55
CA VAL A 149 2.83 -2.62 5.22
C VAL A 149 1.88 -3.46 4.36
N VAL A 150 2.09 -4.79 4.31
CA VAL A 150 1.23 -5.71 3.54
C VAL A 150 -0.21 -5.68 4.06
N ARG A 151 -0.39 -5.73 5.40
CA ARG A 151 -1.70 -5.67 6.04
C ARG A 151 -2.47 -4.40 5.68
N THR A 152 -1.80 -3.25 5.70
CA THR A 152 -2.41 -1.96 5.36
C THR A 152 -2.72 -1.85 3.87
N SER A 153 -1.82 -2.28 2.98
CA SER A 153 -2.05 -2.23 1.53
C SER A 153 -3.21 -3.12 1.08
N LEU A 154 -3.36 -4.29 1.70
CA LEU A 154 -4.45 -5.24 1.43
C LEU A 154 -5.70 -5.02 2.30
N LYS A 155 -5.69 -4.03 3.20
CA LYS A 155 -6.78 -3.72 4.15
C LYS A 155 -7.24 -4.93 4.97
N ILE A 156 -6.32 -5.77 5.41
CA ILE A 156 -6.63 -6.99 6.16
C ILE A 156 -6.95 -6.64 7.61
N LYS A 157 -8.23 -6.74 8.00
CA LYS A 157 -8.69 -6.52 9.38
C LYS A 157 -8.13 -5.19 9.94
N THR A 158 -8.29 -4.11 9.18
CA THR A 158 -7.81 -2.76 9.56
C THR A 158 -8.94 -1.82 9.98
N GLU A 159 -10.19 -2.25 9.90
CA GLU A 159 -11.37 -1.45 10.21
C GLU A 159 -11.87 -1.72 11.63
N GLY A 160 -12.43 -0.69 12.27
CA GLY A 160 -12.99 -0.79 13.62
C GLY A 160 -11.94 -0.71 14.72
N ASN A 161 -12.21 -1.41 15.84
CA ASN A 161 -11.29 -1.46 16.98
C ASN A 161 -10.05 -2.32 16.64
N ILE A 162 -8.86 -1.74 16.76
CA ILE A 162 -7.59 -2.39 16.45
C ILE A 162 -7.38 -3.64 17.31
N ASP A 163 -7.77 -3.62 18.59
CA ASP A 163 -7.55 -4.74 19.50
C ASP A 163 -8.40 -5.95 19.13
N GLU A 164 -9.67 -5.72 18.80
CA GLU A 164 -10.58 -6.76 18.32
C GLU A 164 -10.12 -7.30 16.96
N ALA A 165 -9.70 -6.42 16.06
CA ALA A 165 -9.18 -6.78 14.76
C ALA A 165 -7.88 -7.61 14.87
N ASN A 166 -6.99 -7.25 15.79
CA ASN A 166 -5.76 -7.99 16.10
C ASN A 166 -6.07 -9.36 16.70
N ALA A 167 -7.01 -9.45 17.65
CA ALA A 167 -7.44 -10.72 18.24
C ALA A 167 -8.03 -11.66 17.17
N SER A 168 -8.91 -11.14 16.32
CA SER A 168 -9.49 -11.88 15.18
C SER A 168 -8.41 -12.34 14.20
N LEU A 169 -7.46 -11.46 13.84
CA LEU A 169 -6.38 -11.78 12.93
C LEU A 169 -5.44 -12.85 13.51
N ARG A 170 -5.10 -12.78 14.81
CA ARG A 170 -4.30 -13.81 15.49
C ARG A 170 -5.00 -15.18 15.46
N ALA A 171 -6.32 -15.22 15.65
CA ALA A 171 -7.09 -16.46 15.56
C ALA A 171 -7.04 -17.06 14.15
N VAL A 172 -7.19 -16.24 13.11
CA VAL A 172 -7.08 -16.66 11.70
C VAL A 172 -5.67 -17.19 11.39
N ILE A 173 -4.62 -16.46 11.79
CA ILE A 173 -3.23 -16.87 11.56
C ILE A 173 -2.94 -18.21 12.24
N LYS A 174 -3.38 -18.40 13.50
CA LYS A 174 -3.20 -19.68 14.21
C LYS A 174 -3.98 -20.84 13.56
N LYS A 175 -5.12 -20.55 12.93
CA LYS A 175 -5.94 -21.56 12.22
C LYS A 175 -5.27 -22.02 10.92
N ILE A 176 -4.73 -21.08 10.14
CA ILE A 176 -4.05 -21.37 8.86
C ILE A 176 -2.66 -21.98 9.12
N TRP A 177 -1.85 -21.33 9.96
CA TRP A 177 -0.47 -21.72 10.24
C TRP A 177 -0.32 -22.24 11.67
N LYS A 178 -0.61 -23.53 11.85
CA LYS A 178 -0.59 -24.22 13.17
C LYS A 178 0.78 -24.24 13.86
N ARG A 179 1.88 -24.10 13.11
CA ARG A 179 3.27 -24.15 13.60
C ARG A 179 3.92 -22.77 13.74
N THR A 180 3.17 -21.68 13.60
CA THR A 180 3.72 -20.33 13.75
C THR A 180 4.26 -20.14 15.16
N SER A 181 5.51 -19.65 15.27
CA SER A 181 6.10 -19.39 16.58
C SER A 181 5.31 -18.27 17.31
N PRO A 182 5.01 -18.44 18.61
CA PRO A 182 4.26 -17.43 19.37
C PRO A 182 5.02 -16.09 19.42
N LYS A 183 6.35 -16.13 19.53
CA LYS A 183 7.21 -14.93 19.51
C LYS A 183 7.07 -14.13 18.23
N LEU A 184 7.08 -14.79 17.06
CA LEU A 184 6.89 -14.10 15.79
C LEU A 184 5.48 -13.51 15.70
N LEU A 185 4.46 -14.25 16.15
CA LEU A 185 3.08 -13.79 16.12
C LEU A 185 2.90 -12.54 16.99
N ASP A 186 3.48 -12.52 18.19
CA ASP A 186 3.44 -11.37 19.10
C ASP A 186 4.20 -10.17 18.53
N GLN A 187 5.28 -10.41 17.80
CA GLN A 187 6.04 -9.38 17.10
C GLN A 187 5.27 -8.73 15.94
N VAL A 188 4.51 -9.51 15.15
CA VAL A 188 3.80 -8.99 13.98
C VAL A 188 2.39 -8.50 14.28
N VAL A 189 1.72 -9.13 15.25
CA VAL A 189 0.37 -8.77 15.70
C VAL A 189 0.35 -8.84 17.23
N PRO A 190 0.63 -7.73 17.94
CA PRO A 190 0.64 -7.71 19.39
C PRO A 190 -0.70 -8.17 19.98
N PRO A 191 -0.68 -8.87 21.13
CA PRO A 191 -1.91 -9.25 21.83
C PRO A 191 -2.65 -8.01 22.37
N PRO A 192 -3.99 -8.06 22.50
CA PRO A 192 -4.76 -6.97 23.07
C PRO A 192 -4.45 -6.79 24.57
N GLY A 193 -4.47 -5.54 25.06
CA GLY A 193 -4.39 -5.22 26.49
C GLY A 193 -2.99 -4.95 27.06
N VAL A 194 -1.96 -4.76 26.21
CA VAL A 194 -0.65 -4.25 26.66
C VAL A 194 -0.67 -2.72 26.59
N ASP A 195 -1.10 -2.06 27.67
CA ASP A 195 -1.36 -0.61 27.71
C ASP A 195 -0.12 0.26 27.42
N ASP A 196 1.08 -0.22 27.79
CA ASP A 196 2.34 0.53 27.67
C ASP A 196 3.07 0.35 26.32
N GLU A 197 2.48 -0.34 25.35
CA GLU A 197 3.13 -0.49 24.05
C GLU A 197 3.05 0.82 23.23
N VAL A 198 4.21 1.46 23.07
CA VAL A 198 4.39 2.56 22.12
C VAL A 198 4.46 1.95 20.71
N THR A 199 3.55 2.37 19.85
CA THR A 199 3.59 2.02 18.43
C THR A 199 4.12 3.19 17.62
N VAL A 200 4.64 2.88 16.43
CA VAL A 200 5.00 3.89 15.44
C VAL A 200 3.80 4.79 15.13
N GLY A 201 2.59 4.23 15.15
CA GLY A 201 1.38 4.99 14.93
C GLY A 201 1.09 6.01 16.03
N LYS A 202 1.22 5.62 17.31
CA LYS A 202 1.10 6.55 18.45
C LYS A 202 2.13 7.69 18.34
N PHE A 203 3.39 7.35 18.03
CA PHE A 203 4.46 8.34 17.86
C PHE A 203 4.16 9.37 16.75
N TYR A 204 3.84 8.91 15.54
CA TYR A 204 3.53 9.81 14.43
C TYR A 204 2.20 10.55 14.60
N ALA A 205 1.22 9.97 15.30
CA ALA A 205 -0.01 10.68 15.67
C ALA A 205 0.29 11.86 16.59
N THR A 206 1.10 11.66 17.64
CA THR A 206 1.56 12.75 18.53
C THR A 206 2.30 13.82 17.74
N PHE A 207 3.22 13.43 16.85
CA PHE A 207 3.94 14.37 15.99
C PHE A 207 2.97 15.23 15.13
N LEU A 208 1.97 14.60 14.51
CA LEU A 208 0.98 15.29 13.69
C LEU A 208 0.08 16.23 14.50
N ILE A 209 -0.33 15.82 15.71
CA ILE A 209 -1.11 16.65 16.63
C ILE A 209 -0.29 17.87 17.07
N GLN A 210 0.99 17.66 17.43
CA GLN A 210 1.88 18.74 17.82
C GLN A 210 2.14 19.73 16.68
N ASP A 211 2.42 19.25 15.46
CA ASP A 211 2.60 20.10 14.27
C ASP A 211 1.34 20.93 14.00
N TYR A 212 0.15 20.32 14.11
CA TYR A 212 -1.12 21.01 13.94
C TYR A 212 -1.31 22.13 14.99
N PHE A 213 -1.05 21.84 16.26
CA PHE A 213 -1.18 22.81 17.34
C PHE A 213 -0.19 23.97 17.20
N ARG A 214 1.07 23.70 16.83
CA ARG A 214 2.08 24.75 16.56
C ARG A 214 1.64 25.68 15.44
N ARG A 215 1.08 25.15 14.34
CA ARG A 215 0.54 25.96 13.24
C ARG A 215 -0.68 26.76 13.66
N PHE A 216 -1.58 26.15 14.44
CA PHE A 216 -2.75 26.85 14.98
C PHE A 216 -2.34 28.03 15.86
N LYS A 217 -1.39 27.83 16.78
CA LYS A 217 -0.85 28.90 17.63
C LYS A 217 -0.24 30.03 16.81
N LYS A 218 0.61 29.71 15.81
CA LYS A 218 1.20 30.71 14.90
C LYS A 218 0.15 31.53 14.15
N ARG A 219 -0.91 30.89 13.65
CA ARG A 219 -2.00 31.57 12.95
C ARG A 219 -2.77 32.50 13.90
N LYS A 220 -3.09 32.05 15.11
CA LYS A 220 -3.75 32.89 16.13
C LYS A 220 -2.90 34.10 16.53
N GLU A 221 -1.58 33.92 16.63
CA GLU A 221 -0.64 35.01 16.90
C GLU A 221 -0.55 36.00 15.72
N GLN A 222 -0.65 35.53 14.48
CA GLN A 222 -0.72 36.40 13.30
C GLN A 222 -2.03 37.18 13.24
N GLU A 223 -3.17 36.53 13.46
CA GLU A 223 -4.49 37.16 13.53
C GLU A 223 -4.54 38.24 14.63
N MET A 224 -3.97 37.97 15.80
CA MET A 224 -3.84 38.99 16.86
C MET A 224 -2.95 40.16 16.44
N ARG A 225 -1.83 39.92 15.74
CA ARG A 225 -0.94 40.99 15.25
C ARG A 225 -1.57 41.82 14.13
N GLU A 226 -2.37 41.20 13.27
CA GLU A 226 -3.10 41.90 12.19
C GLU A 226 -4.26 42.72 12.76
N GLY A 227 -5.03 42.16 13.70
CA GLY A 227 -6.07 42.92 14.42
C GLY A 227 -5.52 44.09 15.23
N ASP A 228 -4.34 43.96 15.84
CA ASP A 228 -3.68 45.05 16.56
C ASP A 228 -3.18 46.16 15.61
N LYS A 229 -2.71 45.79 14.41
CA LYS A 229 -2.35 46.74 13.34
C LYS A 229 -3.56 47.47 12.77
N ASP A 230 -4.68 46.79 12.55
CA ASP A 230 -5.91 47.41 12.06
C ASP A 230 -6.53 48.35 13.12
N CYS A 231 -6.47 47.97 14.40
CA CYS A 231 -6.83 48.84 15.52
C CYS A 231 -5.91 50.08 15.59
N HIS A 232 -4.60 49.88 15.47
CA HIS A 232 -3.64 51.00 15.48
C HIS A 232 -3.81 51.93 14.27
N ASN A 233 -4.06 51.38 13.08
CA ASN A 233 -4.33 52.16 11.87
C ASN A 233 -5.64 52.96 11.99
N THR A 234 -6.71 52.34 12.49
CA THR A 234 -8.00 53.04 12.70
C THR A 234 -7.89 54.16 13.73
N VAL A 235 -7.18 53.94 14.84
CA VAL A 235 -6.91 54.97 15.86
C VAL A 235 -6.06 56.11 15.31
N THR A 236 -5.03 55.80 14.50
CA THR A 236 -4.15 56.80 13.88
C THR A 236 -4.90 57.65 12.85
N LEU A 237 -5.73 57.03 12.01
CA LEU A 237 -6.59 57.73 11.05
C LEU A 237 -7.62 58.62 11.75
N GLN A 238 -8.23 58.15 12.84
CA GLN A 238 -9.19 58.94 13.62
C GLN A 238 -8.52 60.13 14.34
N ALA A 239 -7.30 59.95 14.85
CA ALA A 239 -6.51 61.03 15.44
C ALA A 239 -6.08 62.07 14.40
N GLY A 240 -5.64 61.63 13.21
CA GLY A 240 -5.32 62.51 12.08
C GLY A 240 -6.54 63.31 11.58
N LEU A 241 -7.72 62.68 11.53
CA LEU A 241 -8.96 63.34 11.16
C LEU A 241 -9.41 64.37 12.20
N ARG A 242 -9.20 64.11 13.49
CA ARG A 242 -9.46 65.07 14.58
C ARG A 242 -8.52 66.27 14.53
N THR A 243 -7.23 66.06 14.31
CA THR A 243 -6.27 67.17 14.14
C THR A 243 -6.60 68.03 12.93
N LEU A 244 -7.04 67.43 11.82
CA LEU A 244 -7.56 68.18 10.67
C LEU A 244 -8.85 68.95 10.99
N HIS A 245 -9.74 68.41 11.83
CA HIS A 245 -10.98 69.08 12.22
C HIS A 245 -10.73 70.23 13.22
N GLU A 246 -9.79 70.06 14.14
CA GLU A 246 -9.34 71.08 15.11
C GLU A 246 -8.52 72.20 14.42
N ALA A 247 -7.74 71.85 13.40
CA ALA A 247 -7.08 72.83 12.52
C ALA A 247 -8.05 73.48 11.52
N GLY A 248 -9.20 72.87 11.23
CA GLY A 248 -10.23 73.39 10.32
C GLY A 248 -10.69 74.84 10.58
N PRO A 249 -10.97 75.26 11.83
CA PRO A 249 -11.29 76.66 12.14
C PRO A 249 -10.09 77.61 12.02
N GLU A 250 -8.85 77.13 12.15
CA GLU A 250 -7.63 77.94 11.93
C GLU A 250 -7.26 78.04 10.44
N LEU A 251 -7.44 76.96 9.67
CA LEU A 251 -7.28 76.94 8.21
C LEU A 251 -8.30 77.87 7.54
N LYS A 252 -9.55 77.89 8.03
CA LYS A 252 -10.57 78.85 7.57
C LYS A 252 -10.27 80.30 7.96
N ARG A 253 -9.55 80.55 9.06
CA ARG A 253 -9.09 81.90 9.46
C ARG A 253 -7.86 82.35 8.68
N ALA A 254 -6.95 81.45 8.35
CA ALA A 254 -5.75 81.76 7.57
C ALA A 254 -6.04 82.08 6.08
N ILE A 255 -7.21 81.67 5.56
CA ILE A 255 -7.61 81.95 4.16
C ILE A 255 -8.52 83.21 4.08
N SER A 256 -9.05 83.72 5.20
CA SER A 256 -9.96 84.88 5.23
C SER A 256 -9.26 86.23 5.54
N GLY A 257 -7.98 86.36 5.21
CA GLY A 257 -7.16 87.52 5.58
C GLY A 257 -6.12 87.91 4.54
N ASN A 258 -6.55 88.13 3.30
CA ASN A 258 -6.06 89.18 2.37
C ASN A 258 -6.61 88.83 0.98
N LEU A 259 -7.63 89.57 0.54
CA LEU A 259 -8.18 89.47 -0.81
C LEU A 259 -8.30 90.86 -1.43
N GLU A 260 -7.20 91.62 -1.42
CA GLU A 260 -6.98 92.75 -2.31
C GLU A 260 -5.53 92.66 -2.82
N GLU A 261 -5.34 92.90 -4.12
CA GLU A 261 -4.11 92.77 -4.92
C GLU A 261 -3.80 91.38 -5.51
N LEU A 262 -4.42 91.07 -6.66
CA LEU A 262 -3.73 91.00 -7.96
C LEU A 262 -4.76 90.67 -9.06
N SER A 263 -4.93 91.65 -9.93
CA SER A 263 -5.73 91.65 -11.14
C SER A 263 -5.18 90.72 -12.24
N ASP A 264 -6.13 90.17 -13.01
CA ASP A 264 -6.08 89.76 -14.41
C ASP A 264 -4.81 89.07 -14.95
N ASP A 265 -4.95 87.78 -15.23
CA ASP A 265 -4.87 87.33 -16.62
C ASP A 265 -5.59 85.98 -16.79
N ASN A 266 -6.65 85.98 -17.59
CA ASN A 266 -7.40 84.78 -17.96
C ASN A 266 -7.48 84.72 -19.49
N PRO A 267 -7.10 83.59 -20.11
CA PRO A 267 -7.75 83.16 -21.34
C PRO A 267 -8.62 81.91 -21.12
N PRO A 268 -9.66 81.74 -21.94
CA PRO A 268 -10.88 80.98 -21.63
C PRO A 268 -10.80 79.49 -22.05
N PRO A 269 -11.82 78.67 -21.71
CA PRO A 269 -11.70 77.22 -21.63
C PRO A 269 -11.93 76.53 -22.98
N MET A 270 -11.28 75.39 -23.19
CA MET A 270 -11.67 74.44 -24.21
C MET A 270 -12.32 73.20 -23.58
N HIS A 271 -13.62 73.08 -23.83
CA HIS A 271 -14.38 71.85 -23.74
C HIS A 271 -13.67 70.70 -24.47
N ARG A 272 -13.59 69.53 -23.82
CA ARG A 272 -14.34 68.35 -24.24
C ARG A 272 -14.48 67.33 -23.11
#